data_AF-A0A1Y4QN30-F1
#
_entry.id   AF-A0A1Y4QN30-F1
#
_cell.length_a   1.000
_cell.length_b   1.000
_cell.length_c   1.000
_cell.angle_alpha   90.00
_cell.angle_beta   90.00
_cell.angle_gamma   90.00
#
_symmetry.space_group_name_H-M   'P 1'
#
loop_
_entity.id
_entity.type
_entity.pdbx_description
1 polymer ?
#
loop_
_entity_poly.entity_id
_entity_poly.type
_entity_poly.pdbx_seq_one_letter_code
_entity_poly.pdbx_strand_id
1 'polypeptide(L)'
;MDKAWKYKIESGKTPVILTFLMSGLFCLLTLWLYKTNNKAVIFAGIFTTLMVLVFILAIYRLLFYKVLIFDEGFYYQTSINNGKYYTYDDIEKAWINSGRSQNGGQGEYCNIALYNKK
;
A
#
# COMPACT_ATOMS: atom_id res chain seq x y z
N MET A 1 1.80 25.72 -16.35
CA MET A 1 3.16 25.14 -16.41
C MET A 1 3.05 23.69 -15.96
N ASP A 2 3.15 22.76 -16.90
CA ASP A 2 3.23 21.33 -16.62
C ASP A 2 4.54 21.06 -15.87
N LYS A 3 4.54 21.22 -14.55
CA LYS A 3 5.69 20.85 -13.73
C LYS A 3 5.77 19.33 -13.75
N ALA A 4 6.69 18.79 -14.55
CA ALA A 4 7.03 17.39 -14.50
C ALA A 4 7.66 17.07 -13.14
N TRP A 5 7.25 15.97 -12.52
CA TRP A 5 7.91 15.47 -11.32
C TRP A 5 9.33 15.00 -11.69
N LYS A 6 10.29 15.22 -10.78
CA LYS A 6 11.67 14.71 -10.92
C LYS A 6 11.78 13.25 -10.50
N TYR A 7 11.09 12.90 -9.41
CA TYR A 7 11.07 11.54 -8.88
C TYR A 7 9.64 11.10 -8.58
N LYS A 8 9.39 9.80 -8.79
CA LYS A 8 8.12 9.14 -8.53
C LYS A 8 8.37 7.88 -7.71
N ILE A 9 7.78 7.85 -6.52
CA ILE A 9 7.82 6.70 -5.62
C ILE A 9 6.41 6.12 -5.60
N GLU A 10 6.27 4.87 -6.00
CA GLU A 10 5.02 4.13 -6.00
C GLU A 10 5.19 2.82 -5.23
N SER A 11 4.06 2.20 -4.88
CA SER A 11 4.11 0.85 -4.35
C SER A 11 4.62 -0.09 -5.44
N GLY A 12 5.58 -0.94 -5.10
CA GLY A 12 6.12 -1.94 -6.02
C GLY A 12 5.04 -2.91 -6.51
N LYS A 13 5.25 -3.50 -7.69
CA LYS A 13 4.34 -4.51 -8.27
C LYS A 13 4.51 -5.89 -7.65
N THR A 14 5.67 -6.17 -7.04
CA THR A 14 6.01 -7.47 -6.46
C THR A 14 4.97 -8.02 -5.46
N PRO A 15 4.46 -7.23 -4.49
CA PRO A 15 3.44 -7.72 -3.56
C PRO A 15 2.13 -8.10 -4.25
N VAL A 16 1.74 -7.37 -5.31
CA VAL A 16 0.53 -7.65 -6.09
C VAL A 16 0.69 -8.95 -6.88
N ILE A 17 1.83 -9.15 -7.54
CA ILE A 17 2.11 -10.39 -8.28
C ILE A 17 2.10 -11.59 -7.34
N LEU A 18 2.79 -11.48 -6.19
CA LEU A 18 2.86 -12.56 -5.22
C LEU A 18 1.48 -12.93 -4.64
N THR A 19 0.71 -11.93 -4.23
CA THR A 19 -0.64 -12.15 -3.66
C THR A 19 -1.64 -12.65 -4.70
N PHE A 20 -1.51 -12.25 -5.98
CA PHE A 20 -2.29 -12.80 -7.08
C PHE A 20 -2.03 -14.30 -7.26
N LEU A 21 -0.76 -14.71 -7.34
CA LEU A 21 -0.38 -16.11 -7.51
C LEU A 21 -0.87 -16.97 -6.33
N MET A 22 -0.69 -16.50 -5.11
CA MET A 22 -1.15 -17.20 -3.91
C MET A 22 -2.69 -17.31 -3.86
N SER A 23 -3.40 -16.23 -4.18
CA SER A 23 -4.86 -16.25 -4.23
C SER A 23 -5.37 -17.23 -5.30
N GLY A 24 -4.73 -17.25 -6.48
CA GLY A 24 -5.06 -18.19 -7.55
C GLY A 24 -4.88 -19.65 -7.12
N LEU A 25 -3.75 -19.97 -6.47
CA LEU A 25 -3.47 -21.30 -5.95
C LEU A 25 -4.51 -21.76 -4.92
N PHE A 26 -4.87 -20.89 -3.97
CA PHE A 26 -5.86 -21.21 -2.94
C PHE A 26 -7.28 -21.30 -3.48
N CYS A 27 -7.65 -20.45 -4.45
CA CYS A 27 -8.90 -20.57 -5.19
C CYS A 27 -9.01 -21.94 -5.88
N LEU A 28 -7.98 -22.34 -6.62
CA LEU A 28 -7.95 -23.62 -7.32
C LEU A 28 -8.03 -24.81 -6.35
N LEU A 29 -7.28 -24.75 -5.24
CA LEU A 29 -7.32 -25.78 -4.20
C LEU A 29 -8.72 -25.89 -3.57
N THR A 30 -9.36 -24.77 -3.25
CA THR A 30 -10.71 -24.74 -2.66
C THR A 30 -11.73 -25.32 -3.63
N LEU A 31 -11.67 -24.97 -4.92
CA LEU A 31 -12.54 -25.52 -5.95
C LEU A 31 -12.35 -27.03 -6.13
N TRP A 32 -11.10 -27.51 -6.05
CA TRP A 32 -10.80 -28.93 -6.12
C TRP A 32 -11.34 -29.69 -4.90
N LEU A 33 -11.18 -29.14 -3.69
CA LEU A 33 -11.75 -29.72 -2.46
C LEU A 33 -13.28 -29.73 -2.49
N TYR A 34 -13.90 -28.69 -3.04
CA TYR A 34 -15.34 -28.63 -3.27
C TYR A 34 -15.80 -29.76 -4.20
N LYS A 35 -15.12 -29.96 -5.34
CA LYS A 35 -15.46 -31.02 -6.31
C LYS A 35 -15.29 -32.43 -5.73
N THR A 36 -14.34 -32.64 -4.83
CA THR A 36 -14.07 -33.93 -4.21
C THR A 36 -14.92 -34.20 -2.96
N ASN A 37 -15.89 -33.32 -2.64
CA ASN A 37 -16.70 -33.37 -1.42
C ASN A 37 -15.87 -33.48 -0.13
N ASN A 38 -14.67 -32.90 -0.14
CA ASN A 38 -13.77 -32.93 0.99
C ASN A 38 -14.18 -31.84 2.00
N LYS A 39 -14.42 -32.24 3.25
CA LYS A 39 -14.81 -31.33 4.35
C LYS A 39 -13.78 -30.23 4.63
N ALA A 40 -12.51 -30.42 4.21
CA ALA A 40 -11.46 -29.40 4.29
C ALA A 40 -11.78 -28.15 3.46
N VAL A 41 -12.75 -28.19 2.55
CA VAL A 41 -13.21 -27.05 1.75
C VAL A 41 -13.59 -25.83 2.61
N ILE A 42 -14.13 -26.05 3.81
CA ILE A 42 -14.53 -24.95 4.71
C ILE A 42 -13.28 -24.16 5.15
N PHE A 43 -12.24 -24.87 5.58
CA PHE A 43 -10.98 -24.25 6.00
C PHE A 43 -10.27 -23.57 4.82
N ALA A 44 -10.18 -24.25 3.67
CA ALA A 44 -9.58 -23.70 2.46
C ALA A 44 -10.33 -22.45 1.97
N GLY A 45 -11.67 -22.44 2.07
CA GLY A 45 -12.51 -21.29 1.71
C GLY A 45 -12.26 -20.06 2.59
N ILE A 46 -12.09 -20.24 3.90
CA ILE A 46 -11.74 -19.14 4.82
C ILE A 46 -10.38 -18.55 4.42
N PHE A 47 -9.37 -19.39 4.23
CA PHE A 47 -8.02 -18.93 3.82
C PHE A 47 -8.04 -18.23 2.46
N THR A 48 -8.78 -18.77 1.49
CA THR A 48 -8.95 -18.16 0.17
C THR A 48 -9.59 -16.77 0.28
N THR A 49 -10.62 -16.63 1.11
CA THR A 49 -11.29 -15.35 1.35
C THR A 49 -10.34 -14.31 1.93
N LEU A 50 -9.53 -14.70 2.93
CA LEU A 50 -8.51 -13.82 3.51
C LEU A 50 -7.44 -13.42 2.47
N MET A 51 -6.98 -14.36 1.63
CA MET A 51 -5.99 -14.08 0.59
C MET A 51 -6.52 -13.11 -0.47
N VAL A 52 -7.76 -13.29 -0.91
CA VAL A 52 -8.41 -12.36 -1.84
C VAL A 52 -8.52 -10.96 -1.22
N LEU A 53 -8.84 -10.85 0.08
CA LEU A 53 -8.85 -9.56 0.77
C LEU A 53 -7.46 -8.92 0.77
N VAL A 54 -6.41 -9.66 1.10
CA VAL A 54 -5.02 -9.16 1.05
C VAL A 54 -4.63 -8.74 -0.37
N PHE A 55 -5.05 -9.47 -1.39
CA PHE A 55 -4.81 -9.13 -2.79
C PHE A 55 -5.49 -7.81 -3.19
N ILE A 56 -6.75 -7.61 -2.78
CA ILE A 56 -7.47 -6.35 -2.98
C ILE A 56 -6.74 -5.19 -2.30
N LEU A 57 -6.26 -5.37 -1.07
CA LEU A 57 -5.46 -4.35 -0.37
C LEU A 57 -4.14 -4.05 -1.09
N ALA A 58 -3.48 -5.07 -1.66
CA ALA A 58 -2.26 -4.89 -2.44
C ALA A 58 -2.53 -4.09 -3.73
N ILE A 59 -3.62 -4.37 -4.44
CA ILE A 59 -4.06 -3.59 -5.61
C ILE A 59 -4.38 -2.15 -5.19
N TYR A 60 -5.13 -1.96 -4.10
CA TYR A 60 -5.47 -0.64 -3.59
C TYR A 60 -4.21 0.20 -3.36
N ARG A 61 -3.21 -0.36 -2.69
CA ARG A 61 -1.93 0.30 -2.46
C ARG A 61 -1.19 0.59 -3.76
N LEU A 62 -1.18 -0.34 -4.73
CA LEU A 62 -0.55 -0.14 -6.04
C LEU A 62 -1.16 1.04 -6.80
N LEU A 63 -2.47 1.21 -6.74
CA LEU A 63 -3.18 2.25 -7.49
C LEU A 63 -3.10 3.64 -6.83
N PHE A 64 -3.18 3.70 -5.50
CA PHE A 64 -3.36 4.97 -4.80
C PHE A 64 -2.12 5.49 -4.08
N TYR A 65 -1.15 4.62 -3.75
CA TYR A 65 0.08 5.08 -3.11
C TYR A 65 1.01 5.69 -4.16
N LYS A 66 1.17 7.02 -4.09
CA LYS A 66 2.14 7.75 -4.91
C LYS A 66 2.72 8.93 -4.15
N VAL A 67 4.04 9.08 -4.27
CA VAL A 67 4.78 10.26 -3.84
C VAL A 67 5.51 10.82 -5.06
N LEU A 68 5.21 12.07 -5.42
CA LEU A 68 5.83 12.75 -6.54
C LEU A 68 6.65 13.91 -6.00
N ILE A 69 7.93 13.96 -6.35
CA ILE A 69 8.87 14.98 -5.89
C ILE A 69 9.09 15.97 -7.04
N PHE A 70 8.84 17.24 -6.78
CA PHE A 70 9.04 18.37 -7.68
C PHE A 70 10.13 19.29 -7.12
N ASP A 71 10.50 20.33 -7.87
CA ASP A 71 11.51 21.30 -7.43
C ASP A 71 11.07 22.15 -6.24
N GLU A 72 9.81 22.53 -6.20
CA GLU A 72 9.26 23.45 -5.19
C GLU A 72 8.50 22.73 -4.07
N GLY A 73 8.38 21.41 -4.14
CA GLY A 73 7.60 20.65 -3.16
C GLY A 73 7.36 19.21 -3.56
N PHE A 74 6.46 18.55 -2.85
CA PHE A 74 6.09 17.17 -3.14
C PHE A 74 4.59 16.94 -3.02
N TYR A 75 4.08 16.02 -3.83
CA TYR A 75 2.73 15.49 -3.74
C TYR A 75 2.75 14.13 -3.05
N TYR A 76 1.85 13.93 -2.09
CA TYR A 76 1.72 12.70 -1.32
C TYR A 76 0.27 12.22 -1.32
N GLN A 77 0.04 10.97 -1.72
CA GLN A 77 -1.28 10.32 -1.70
C GLN A 77 -1.13 8.87 -1.24
N THR A 78 -2.01 8.43 -0.34
CA THR A 78 -2.10 7.03 0.11
C THR A 78 -3.48 6.40 -0.05
N SER A 79 -4.51 7.20 -0.32
CA SER A 79 -5.90 6.77 -0.51
C SER A 79 -6.60 7.58 -1.59
N ILE A 80 -7.80 7.17 -1.99
CA ILE A 80 -8.52 7.69 -3.16
C ILE A 80 -8.80 9.21 -3.12
N ASN A 81 -8.70 9.85 -1.96
CA ASN A 81 -9.04 11.27 -1.80
C ASN A 81 -8.21 12.01 -0.74
N ASN A 82 -7.00 11.54 -0.46
CA ASN A 82 -6.11 12.19 0.52
C ASN A 82 -4.84 12.77 -0.08
N GLY A 83 -4.81 12.92 -1.41
CA GLY A 83 -3.71 13.55 -2.11
C GLY A 83 -3.50 14.98 -1.65
N LYS A 84 -2.29 15.32 -1.22
CA LYS A 84 -1.92 16.68 -0.82
C LYS A 84 -0.58 17.06 -1.40
N TYR A 85 -0.48 18.30 -1.86
CA TYR A 85 0.77 18.93 -2.25
C TYR A 85 1.31 19.76 -1.08
N TYR A 86 2.59 19.63 -0.79
CA TYR A 86 3.30 20.41 0.22
C TYR A 86 4.45 21.16 -0.45
N THR A 87 4.43 22.48 -0.38
CA THR A 87 5.54 23.34 -0.81
C THR A 87 6.68 23.23 0.18
N TYR A 88 7.93 23.24 -0.27
CA TYR A 88 9.07 23.21 0.65
C TYR A 88 9.13 24.43 1.57
N ASP A 89 8.71 25.59 1.08
CA ASP A 89 8.66 26.84 1.85
C ASP A 89 7.64 26.80 3.02
N ASP A 90 6.64 25.93 2.92
CA ASP A 90 5.61 25.76 3.97
C ASP A 90 6.07 24.83 5.10
N ILE A 91 7.19 24.11 4.93
CA ILE A 91 7.69 23.11 5.86
C ILE A 91 8.69 23.76 6.82
N GLU A 92 8.33 23.82 8.10
CA GLU A 92 9.20 24.32 9.16
C GLU A 92 10.33 23.32 9.47
N LYS A 93 9.98 22.04 9.60
CA LYS A 93 10.91 20.98 10.01
C LYS A 93 10.52 19.65 9.38
N ALA A 94 11.51 18.83 9.05
CA ALA A 94 11.33 17.43 8.69
C ALA A 94 12.26 16.55 9.53
N TRP A 95 11.78 15.38 9.97
CA TRP A 95 12.58 14.43 10.74
C TRP A 95 12.15 12.99 10.45
N ILE A 96 13.08 12.06 10.68
CA ILE A 96 12.78 10.63 10.64
C ILE A 96 12.37 10.21 12.04
N ASN A 97 11.19 9.62 12.17
CA ASN A 97 10.80 8.93 13.38
C ASN A 97 10.95 7.43 13.13
N SER A 98 11.73 6.75 13.96
CA SER A 98 11.86 5.30 13.94
C SER A 98 11.06 4.71 15.10
N GLY A 99 10.28 3.67 14.83
CA GLY A 99 9.46 3.04 15.84
C GLY A 99 9.14 1.59 15.50
N ARG A 100 8.73 0.82 16.50
CA ARG A 100 8.13 -0.50 16.25
C ARG A 100 6.81 -0.29 15.51
N SER A 101 6.76 -0.77 14.27
CA SER A 101 5.52 -0.98 13.54
C SER A 101 4.63 -1.96 14.31
N GLN A 102 3.31 -1.90 14.08
CA GLN A 102 2.35 -2.82 14.70
C GLN A 102 2.69 -4.29 14.45
N ASN A 103 3.42 -4.58 13.36
CA ASN A 103 3.84 -5.94 12.99
C ASN A 103 5.18 -6.34 13.64
N GLY A 104 5.69 -5.58 14.62
CA GLY A 104 6.96 -5.82 15.32
C GLY A 104 8.21 -5.40 14.54
N GLY A 105 8.10 -5.12 13.24
CA GLY A 105 9.19 -4.62 12.40
C GLY A 105 9.58 -3.18 12.74
N GLN A 106 10.84 -2.82 12.53
CA GLN A 106 11.29 -1.43 12.67
C GLN A 106 10.84 -0.63 11.44
N GLY A 107 9.98 0.36 11.65
CA GLY A 107 9.51 1.27 10.61
C GLY A 107 10.19 2.62 10.75
N GLU A 108 10.59 3.21 9.63
CA GLU A 108 11.03 4.60 9.54
C GLU A 108 9.97 5.43 8.83
N TYR A 109 9.60 6.55 9.43
CA TYR A 109 8.57 7.44 8.92
C TYR A 109 9.16 8.85 8.76
N CYS A 110 9.02 9.43 7.57
CA CYS A 110 9.31 10.85 7.37
C CYS A 110 8.13 11.66 7.93
N ASN A 111 8.42 12.55 8.88
CA ASN A 111 7.46 13.46 9.48
C ASN A 111 7.81 14.88 9.08
N ILE A 112 6.78 15.71 8.93
CA ILE A 112 6.92 17.12 8.61
C ILE A 112 6.08 17.97 9.56
N ALA A 113 6.61 19.13 9.93
CA ALA A 113 5.89 20.20 10.61
C ALA A 113 5.74 21.36 9.63
N LEU A 114 4.54 21.95 9.56
CA LEU A 114 4.24 23.10 8.71
C LEU A 114 4.24 24.38 9.55
N TYR A 115 4.71 25.49 8.98
CA TYR A 115 4.75 26.79 9.67
C TYR A 115 3.38 27.26 10.17
N ASN A 116 2.30 26.91 9.46
CA ASN A 116 0.95 27.40 9.74
C ASN A 116 -0.03 26.25 9.94
N LYS A 117 0.02 25.64 11.12
CA LYS A 117 -0.94 24.62 11.55
C LYS A 117 -2.17 25.32 12.11
N LYS A 118 -3.04 25.85 11.25
CA LYS A 118 -4.41 26.23 11.64
C LYS A 118 -5.30 25.00 11.71
#